data_AF-A0A535SI59-F1
#
_entry.id   AF-A0A535SI59-F1
#
_cell.length_a   1.000
_cell.length_b   1.000
_cell.length_c   1.000
_cell.angle_alpha   90.00
_cell.angle_beta   90.00
_cell.angle_gamma   90.00
#
_symmetry.space_group_name_H-M   'P 1'
#
loop_
_entity.id
_entity.type
_entity.pdbx_description
1 polymer ?
#
loop_
_entity_poly.entity_id
_entity_poly.type
_entity_poly.pdbx_seq_one_letter_code
_entity_poly.pdbx_strand_id
1 'polypeptide(L)'
;MSGRPVLLRGGRVVDGERGTIETADVRILGDRIVEVGRLSPGRDELVRDVDGLCVAPGWIDTHTHADCAAFLNSENQPLALANLRQGVTTQVCGNCGYGAFPVSEPHRDDLTEHLVPALGPGTRGFPSMQAWARAVSDAPLYTNLAPLVGHGTVRASVMGFEDRAATDSEVTRMEQLLSECLEQGAFGLSTGLIYSPGVFATMEELVRLARVSARHGAPYVSHLRNETDHVQQAVQEAIEIGRQSAAGVHISHHKVAGRANWGSIQKTLGQTSRWTSTPIRLAARRCRRCCHHGCNKAGPTRCWSGWWMRRFDSGSLASSWSRTQPGKTSFQPPAGTGSSSPRHRPEPTPRDARWPAWPSRRMTLRSTWCAIS
;
A
#
# COMPACT_ATOMS: atom_id res chain seq x y z
N MET A 1 -3.47 14.98 -25.97
CA MET A 1 -2.64 13.83 -25.56
C MET A 1 -2.17 13.19 -26.86
N SER A 2 -0.89 13.35 -27.20
CA SER A 2 -0.37 13.03 -28.54
C SER A 2 0.36 11.69 -28.50
N GLY A 3 -0.34 10.61 -28.86
CA GLY A 3 0.24 9.29 -29.03
C GLY A 3 -0.61 8.50 -30.01
N ARG A 4 0.03 7.71 -30.87
CA ARG A 4 -0.67 6.79 -31.77
C ARG A 4 -1.50 5.81 -30.92
N PRO A 5 -2.82 5.65 -31.16
CA PRO A 5 -3.61 4.67 -30.44
C PRO A 5 -3.09 3.25 -30.67
N VAL A 6 -3.25 2.37 -29.68
CA VAL A 6 -2.94 0.94 -29.77
C VAL A 6 -4.22 0.15 -29.53
N LEU A 7 -4.53 -0.77 -30.43
CA LEU A 7 -5.62 -1.73 -30.28
C LEU A 7 -5.06 -3.13 -30.06
N LEU A 8 -5.32 -3.71 -28.88
CA LEU A 8 -5.13 -5.12 -28.62
C LEU A 8 -6.41 -5.84 -29.04
N ARG A 9 -6.35 -6.70 -30.06
CA ARG A 9 -7.54 -7.30 -30.70
C ARG A 9 -7.63 -8.80 -30.42
N GLY A 10 -8.84 -9.27 -30.10
CA GLY A 10 -9.17 -10.71 -29.99
C GLY A 10 -8.74 -11.37 -28.68
N GLY A 11 -8.24 -10.60 -27.71
CA GLY A 11 -7.70 -11.15 -26.47
C GLY A 11 -8.77 -11.62 -25.49
N ARG A 12 -8.40 -12.53 -24.59
CA ARG A 12 -9.18 -12.83 -23.37
C ARG A 12 -8.88 -11.76 -22.33
N VAL A 13 -9.76 -10.77 -22.21
CA VAL A 13 -9.59 -9.65 -21.27
C VAL A 13 -10.01 -10.08 -19.87
N VAL A 14 -9.10 -9.93 -18.92
CA VAL A 14 -9.33 -10.21 -17.50
C VAL A 14 -9.75 -8.92 -16.80
N ASP A 15 -11.00 -8.85 -16.36
CA ASP A 15 -11.48 -7.77 -15.50
C ASP A 15 -11.39 -8.22 -14.03
N GLY A 16 -10.35 -7.75 -13.34
CA GLY A 16 -10.14 -8.06 -11.93
C GLY A 16 -11.20 -7.46 -10.99
N GLU A 17 -11.94 -6.43 -11.40
CA GLU A 17 -13.03 -5.86 -10.59
C GLU A 17 -14.29 -6.73 -10.70
N ARG A 18 -14.57 -7.26 -11.90
CA ARG A 18 -15.75 -8.10 -12.15
C ARG A 18 -15.51 -9.58 -11.91
N GLY A 19 -14.25 -10.02 -11.88
CA GLY A 19 -13.89 -11.43 -11.81
C GLY A 19 -14.27 -12.20 -13.09
N THR A 20 -14.30 -11.51 -14.23
CA THR A 20 -14.67 -12.11 -15.52
C THR A 20 -13.46 -12.23 -16.44
N ILE A 21 -13.54 -13.20 -17.35
CA ILE A 21 -12.61 -13.38 -18.47
C ILE A 21 -13.46 -13.47 -19.72
N GLU A 22 -13.36 -12.48 -20.59
CA GLU A 22 -14.22 -12.36 -21.78
C GLU A 22 -13.37 -12.05 -23.01
N THR A 23 -13.76 -12.57 -24.17
CA THR A 23 -13.13 -12.18 -25.44
C THR A 23 -13.53 -10.75 -25.78
N ALA A 24 -12.55 -9.85 -25.82
CA ALA A 24 -12.75 -8.46 -26.12
C ALA A 24 -11.47 -7.83 -26.66
N ASP A 25 -11.62 -6.65 -27.25
CA ASP A 25 -10.55 -5.78 -27.68
C ASP A 25 -10.33 -4.67 -26.65
N VAL A 26 -9.09 -4.18 -26.55
CA VAL A 26 -8.69 -3.10 -25.63
C VAL A 26 -8.00 -2.00 -26.41
N ARG A 27 -8.54 -0.79 -26.36
CA ARG A 27 -7.93 0.40 -26.96
C ARG A 27 -7.21 1.24 -25.93
N ILE A 28 -5.96 1.57 -26.23
CA ILE A 28 -5.08 2.39 -25.39
C ILE A 28 -4.73 3.67 -26.15
N LEU A 29 -4.87 4.81 -25.50
CA LEU A 29 -4.44 6.12 -26.00
C LEU A 29 -3.54 6.80 -24.97
N GLY A 30 -2.26 6.93 -25.30
CA GLY A 30 -1.27 7.50 -24.38
C GLY A 30 -1.11 6.62 -23.13
N ASP A 31 -1.46 7.15 -21.97
CA ASP A 31 -1.35 6.50 -20.65
C ASP A 31 -2.66 5.86 -20.16
N ARG A 32 -3.67 5.73 -21.03
CA ARG A 32 -5.01 5.30 -20.62
C ARG A 32 -5.60 4.25 -21.54
N ILE A 33 -6.31 3.32 -20.91
CA ILE A 33 -7.33 2.52 -21.58
C ILE A 33 -8.52 3.45 -21.83
N VAL A 34 -8.95 3.54 -23.09
CA VAL A 34 -10.05 4.43 -23.48
C VAL A 34 -11.31 3.66 -23.83
N GLU A 35 -11.20 2.42 -24.32
CA GLU A 35 -12.34 1.57 -24.68
C GLU A 35 -12.00 0.09 -24.47
N VAL A 36 -13.01 -0.69 -24.06
CA VAL A 36 -12.95 -2.16 -23.95
C VAL A 36 -14.25 -2.71 -24.52
N GLY A 37 -14.16 -3.73 -25.39
CA GLY A 37 -15.33 -4.36 -26.00
C GLY A 37 -15.02 -4.88 -27.40
N ARG A 38 -16.02 -5.01 -28.26
CA ARG A 38 -15.81 -5.37 -29.66
C ARG A 38 -15.53 -4.09 -30.46
N LEU A 39 -14.31 -3.93 -30.94
CA LEU A 39 -13.81 -2.69 -31.54
C LEU A 39 -13.37 -2.92 -32.98
N SER A 40 -13.67 -1.96 -33.84
CA SER A 40 -13.09 -1.89 -35.19
C SER A 40 -11.79 -1.08 -35.15
N PRO A 41 -10.74 -1.48 -35.90
CA PRO A 41 -9.53 -0.69 -36.04
C PRO A 41 -9.80 0.72 -36.57
N GLY A 42 -9.25 1.73 -35.91
CA GLY A 42 -9.27 3.11 -36.37
C GLY A 42 -8.21 3.40 -37.44
N ARG A 43 -8.30 4.58 -38.08
CA ARG A 43 -7.22 5.10 -38.94
C ARG A 43 -5.99 5.42 -38.07
N ASP A 44 -4.81 5.09 -38.59
CA ASP A 44 -3.52 5.30 -37.93
C ASP A 44 -3.36 4.62 -36.56
N GLU A 45 -4.17 3.62 -36.23
CA GLU A 45 -4.04 2.81 -35.01
C GLU A 45 -2.94 1.74 -35.18
N LEU A 46 -2.18 1.44 -34.12
CA LEU A 46 -1.30 0.28 -34.08
C LEU A 46 -2.12 -0.92 -33.60
N VAL A 47 -2.48 -1.81 -34.51
CA VAL A 47 -3.23 -3.03 -34.17
C VAL A 47 -2.27 -4.16 -33.81
N ARG A 48 -2.52 -4.81 -32.67
CA ARG A 48 -1.85 -6.03 -32.23
C ARG A 48 -2.90 -7.12 -32.10
N ASP A 49 -2.78 -8.13 -32.95
CA ASP A 49 -3.56 -9.35 -32.80
C ASP A 49 -3.01 -10.12 -31.60
N VAL A 50 -3.88 -10.37 -30.62
CA VAL A 50 -3.58 -11.09 -29.39
C VAL A 50 -4.58 -12.23 -29.17
N ASP A 51 -5.14 -12.76 -30.27
CA ASP A 51 -5.97 -13.96 -30.22
C ASP A 51 -5.24 -15.13 -29.55
N GLY A 52 -5.99 -15.93 -28.79
CA GLY A 52 -5.45 -16.99 -27.93
C GLY A 52 -4.74 -16.51 -26.65
N LEU A 53 -4.32 -15.24 -26.57
CA LEU A 53 -3.62 -14.67 -25.41
C LEU A 53 -4.58 -14.05 -24.39
N CYS A 54 -4.05 -13.83 -23.18
CA CYS A 54 -4.73 -13.07 -22.13
C CYS A 54 -4.28 -11.60 -22.12
N VAL A 55 -5.22 -10.69 -21.92
CA VAL A 55 -4.98 -9.27 -21.69
C VAL A 55 -5.40 -8.97 -20.25
N ALA A 56 -4.43 -8.82 -19.35
CA ALA A 56 -4.66 -8.62 -17.92
C ALA A 56 -3.94 -7.37 -17.40
N PRO A 57 -4.47 -6.69 -16.37
CA PRO A 57 -3.79 -5.54 -15.79
C PRO A 57 -2.35 -5.90 -15.44
N GLY A 58 -1.43 -4.98 -15.70
CA GLY A 58 -0.05 -5.15 -15.30
C GLY A 58 0.07 -5.49 -13.82
N TRP A 59 0.92 -6.46 -13.50
CA TRP A 59 1.00 -6.98 -12.13
C TRP A 59 1.61 -5.94 -11.19
N ILE A 60 1.10 -5.95 -9.95
CA ILE A 60 1.62 -5.14 -8.86
C ILE A 60 2.42 -6.06 -7.96
N ASP A 61 3.75 -5.93 -8.01
CA ASP A 61 4.61 -6.61 -7.06
C ASP A 61 4.58 -5.84 -5.74
N THR A 62 4.01 -6.46 -4.71
CA THR A 62 3.81 -5.81 -3.40
C THR A 62 5.05 -5.84 -2.52
N HIS A 63 6.13 -6.51 -2.92
CA HIS A 63 7.29 -6.69 -2.07
C HIS A 63 8.59 -6.72 -2.87
N THR A 64 9.17 -5.54 -3.10
CA THR A 64 10.48 -5.43 -3.75
C THR A 64 11.46 -4.60 -2.93
N HIS A 65 12.72 -4.72 -3.31
CA HIS A 65 13.83 -3.85 -2.89
C HIS A 65 14.36 -3.04 -4.08
N ALA A 66 13.46 -2.63 -4.99
CA ALA A 66 13.79 -1.93 -6.23
C ALA A 66 14.01 -0.41 -6.07
N ASP A 67 14.21 0.06 -4.84
CA ASP A 67 14.36 1.47 -4.47
C ASP A 67 15.40 2.22 -5.33
N CYS A 68 16.47 1.52 -5.70
CA CYS A 68 17.58 2.04 -6.48
C CYS A 68 17.66 1.49 -7.91
N ALA A 69 16.61 0.80 -8.39
CA ALA A 69 16.59 0.20 -9.73
C ALA A 69 16.78 1.23 -10.86
N ALA A 70 16.42 2.49 -10.62
CA ALA A 70 16.66 3.62 -11.51
C ALA A 70 18.15 3.90 -11.79
N PHE A 71 19.05 3.45 -10.93
CA PHE A 71 20.47 3.77 -10.94
C PHE A 71 21.36 2.60 -11.36
N LEU A 72 20.74 1.51 -11.83
CA LEU A 72 21.44 0.37 -12.42
C LEU A 72 22.13 0.79 -13.72
N ASN A 73 23.36 0.32 -13.92
CA ASN A 73 24.13 0.60 -15.12
C ASN A 73 23.79 -0.43 -16.24
N SER A 74 24.46 -0.32 -17.39
CA SER A 74 24.25 -1.23 -18.53
C SER A 74 24.59 -2.69 -18.22
N GLU A 75 25.51 -2.96 -17.30
CA GLU A 75 25.89 -4.31 -16.88
C GLU A 75 24.74 -4.99 -16.10
N ASN A 76 23.89 -4.19 -15.45
CA ASN A 76 22.72 -4.64 -14.70
C ASN A 76 21.43 -4.60 -15.53
N GLN A 77 21.48 -4.38 -16.84
CA GLN A 77 20.27 -4.29 -17.68
C GLN A 77 19.34 -5.51 -17.57
N PRO A 78 19.83 -6.77 -17.49
CA PRO A 78 18.95 -7.93 -17.27
C PRO A 78 18.15 -7.84 -15.97
N LEU A 79 18.74 -7.28 -14.89
CA LEU A 79 18.08 -7.07 -13.61
C LEU A 79 17.02 -5.98 -13.71
N ALA A 80 17.33 -4.87 -14.39
CA ALA A 80 16.39 -3.76 -14.58
C ALA A 80 15.12 -4.18 -15.35
N LEU A 81 15.22 -5.19 -16.21
CA LEU A 81 14.10 -5.73 -17.00
C LEU A 81 13.42 -6.95 -16.35
N ALA A 82 13.96 -7.52 -15.27
CA ALA A 82 13.50 -8.80 -14.72
C ALA A 82 12.00 -8.77 -14.36
N ASN A 83 11.58 -7.76 -13.59
CA ASN A 83 10.19 -7.59 -13.19
C ASN A 83 9.27 -7.36 -14.40
N LEU A 84 9.69 -6.53 -15.35
CA LEU A 84 8.89 -6.27 -16.56
C LEU A 84 8.70 -7.55 -17.40
N ARG A 85 9.73 -8.41 -17.50
CA ARG A 85 9.65 -9.70 -18.21
C ARG A 85 8.69 -10.69 -17.57
N GLN A 86 8.36 -10.51 -16.30
CA GLN A 86 7.33 -11.27 -15.60
C GLN A 86 5.95 -10.64 -15.76
N GLY A 87 5.83 -9.44 -16.35
CA GLY A 87 4.58 -8.71 -16.48
C GLY A 87 4.25 -7.76 -15.32
N VAL A 88 5.22 -7.53 -14.42
CA VAL A 88 5.12 -6.52 -13.37
C VAL A 88 5.27 -5.13 -13.96
N THR A 89 4.34 -4.25 -13.62
CA THR A 89 4.33 -2.86 -14.10
C THR A 89 4.35 -1.86 -12.96
N THR A 90 4.10 -2.30 -11.74
CA THR A 90 4.16 -1.49 -10.52
C THR A 90 4.84 -2.29 -9.42
N GLN A 91 5.74 -1.65 -8.68
CA GLN A 91 6.44 -2.26 -7.57
C GLN A 91 6.26 -1.42 -6.30
N VAL A 92 5.96 -2.08 -5.18
CA VAL A 92 6.04 -1.48 -3.84
C VAL A 92 7.44 -1.76 -3.31
N CYS A 93 8.26 -0.72 -3.21
CA CYS A 93 9.64 -0.80 -2.73
C CYS A 93 9.77 -0.22 -1.31
N GLY A 94 10.97 -0.21 -0.73
CA GLY A 94 11.19 0.28 0.63
C GLY A 94 10.74 -0.72 1.71
N ASN A 95 10.81 -2.02 1.42
CA ASN A 95 10.34 -3.09 2.31
C ASN A 95 11.35 -3.46 3.41
N CYS A 96 10.87 -4.24 4.38
CA CYS A 96 11.69 -4.84 5.45
C CYS A 96 12.47 -3.81 6.30
N GLY A 97 11.94 -2.60 6.45
CA GLY A 97 12.58 -1.54 7.23
C GLY A 97 13.72 -0.82 6.50
N TYR A 98 14.02 -1.20 5.27
CA TYR A 98 15.04 -0.57 4.42
C TYR A 98 14.39 0.27 3.34
N GLY A 99 14.99 1.42 3.04
CA GLY A 99 14.59 2.28 1.95
C GLY A 99 15.69 3.28 1.61
N ALA A 100 15.65 3.82 0.39
CA ALA A 100 16.65 4.79 -0.09
C ALA A 100 16.51 6.18 0.56
N PHE A 101 15.50 6.42 1.39
CA PHE A 101 15.26 7.67 2.10
C PHE A 101 14.47 7.45 3.41
N PRO A 102 14.52 8.38 4.37
CA PRO A 102 15.47 9.49 4.45
C PRO A 102 16.85 8.98 4.89
N VAL A 103 17.92 9.45 4.25
CA VAL A 103 19.32 9.15 4.58
C VAL A 103 20.08 10.47 4.62
N SER A 104 20.48 10.90 5.80
CA SER A 104 21.08 12.22 6.04
C SER A 104 22.27 12.16 7.00
N GLU A 105 23.02 13.27 7.07
CA GLU A 105 24.06 13.44 8.07
C GLU A 105 23.51 13.31 9.51
N PRO A 106 24.33 12.86 10.47
CA PRO A 106 25.74 12.46 10.33
C PRO A 106 25.95 11.00 9.91
N HIS A 107 24.88 10.21 9.77
CA HIS A 107 24.96 8.75 9.58
C HIS A 107 24.85 8.33 8.11
N ARG A 108 25.01 9.25 7.16
CA ARG A 108 24.72 9.01 5.74
C ARG A 108 25.55 7.86 5.17
N ASP A 109 26.85 7.86 5.44
CA ASP A 109 27.78 6.92 4.82
C ASP A 109 27.55 5.52 5.36
N ASP A 110 27.57 5.34 6.68
CA ASP A 110 27.28 4.07 7.35
C ASP A 110 25.92 3.50 6.94
N LEU A 111 24.89 4.35 6.89
CA LEU A 111 23.54 3.92 6.49
C LEU A 111 23.49 3.54 5.01
N THR A 112 24.16 4.28 4.13
CA THR A 112 24.20 3.94 2.70
C THR A 112 24.91 2.61 2.49
N GLU A 113 26.01 2.36 3.20
CA GLU A 113 26.73 1.08 3.16
C GLU A 113 25.85 -0.08 3.66
N HIS A 114 25.15 0.11 4.79
CA HIS A 114 24.24 -0.89 5.36
C HIS A 114 23.07 -1.26 4.43
N LEU A 115 22.66 -0.35 3.55
CA LEU A 115 21.57 -0.59 2.60
C LEU A 115 22.00 -1.42 1.37
N VAL A 116 23.31 -1.50 1.06
CA VAL A 116 23.81 -2.18 -0.15
C VAL A 116 23.38 -3.64 -0.24
N PRO A 117 23.45 -4.47 0.84
CA PRO A 117 23.03 -5.86 0.75
C PRO A 117 21.53 -6.03 0.46
N ALA A 118 20.70 -5.09 0.90
CA ALA A 118 19.26 -5.14 0.72
C ALA A 118 18.82 -4.57 -0.65
N LEU A 119 19.38 -3.44 -1.05
CA LEU A 119 18.96 -2.70 -2.26
C LEU A 119 19.80 -3.04 -3.50
N GLY A 120 20.95 -3.68 -3.31
CA GLY A 120 21.80 -4.20 -4.39
C GLY A 120 22.62 -3.13 -5.11
N PRO A 121 23.06 -3.42 -6.36
CA PRO A 121 23.84 -2.47 -7.15
C PRO A 121 23.11 -1.14 -7.37
N GLY A 122 23.88 -0.05 -7.42
CA GLY A 122 23.32 1.30 -7.60
C GLY A 122 22.68 1.89 -6.34
N THR A 123 22.86 1.26 -5.17
CA THR A 123 22.41 1.78 -3.88
C THR A 123 22.88 3.21 -3.65
N ARG A 124 21.93 4.09 -3.32
CA ARG A 124 22.16 5.51 -3.00
C ARG A 124 21.21 5.94 -1.90
N GLY A 125 21.72 6.63 -0.89
CA GLY A 125 20.92 7.31 0.12
C GLY A 125 20.50 8.71 -0.33
N PHE A 126 19.26 9.09 -0.05
CA PHE A 126 18.70 10.41 -0.34
C PHE A 126 18.18 11.08 0.93
N PRO A 127 18.42 12.39 1.11
CA PRO A 127 18.03 13.09 2.34
C PRO A 127 16.53 13.22 2.54
N SER A 128 15.72 13.01 1.49
CA SER A 128 14.26 13.07 1.56
C SER A 128 13.61 12.25 0.46
N MET A 129 12.33 11.91 0.64
CA MET A 129 11.51 11.27 -0.40
C MET A 129 11.46 12.13 -1.65
N GLN A 130 11.35 13.45 -1.52
CA GLN A 130 11.33 14.36 -2.67
C GLN A 130 12.65 14.36 -3.44
N ALA A 131 13.80 14.29 -2.76
CA ALA A 131 15.09 14.19 -3.42
C ALA A 131 15.22 12.88 -4.21
N TRP A 132 14.81 11.76 -3.60
CA TRP A 132 14.73 10.46 -4.27
C TRP A 132 13.78 10.51 -5.49
N ALA A 133 12.58 11.06 -5.33
CA ALA A 133 11.57 11.12 -6.39
C ALA A 133 12.05 11.92 -7.61
N ARG A 134 12.81 13.01 -7.41
CA ARG A 134 13.44 13.76 -8.51
C ARG A 134 14.47 12.91 -9.24
N ALA A 135 15.40 12.30 -8.50
CA ALA A 135 16.46 11.47 -9.07
C ALA A 135 15.90 10.26 -9.86
N VAL A 136 14.81 9.67 -9.38
CA VAL A 136 14.15 8.54 -10.03
C VAL A 136 13.29 8.96 -11.22
N SER A 137 12.64 10.12 -11.17
CA SER A 137 11.78 10.60 -12.28
C SER A 137 12.57 10.97 -13.53
N ASP A 138 13.83 11.37 -13.37
CA ASP A 138 14.72 11.71 -14.48
C ASP A 138 15.40 10.46 -15.09
N ALA A 139 15.25 9.30 -14.46
CA ALA A 139 15.85 8.05 -14.89
C ALA A 139 14.92 7.21 -15.81
N PRO A 140 15.49 6.33 -16.65
CA PRO A 140 14.71 5.43 -17.51
C PRO A 140 14.11 4.27 -16.67
N LEU A 141 13.00 4.54 -15.99
CA LEU A 141 12.25 3.50 -15.30
C LEU A 141 11.40 2.64 -16.24
N TYR A 142 11.44 1.32 -16.04
CA TYR A 142 10.62 0.35 -16.76
C TYR A 142 9.27 0.05 -16.08
N THR A 143 9.14 0.39 -14.80
CA THR A 143 7.94 0.13 -13.97
C THR A 143 7.62 1.33 -13.07
N ASN A 144 6.36 1.45 -12.65
CA ASN A 144 5.97 2.40 -11.60
C ASN A 144 6.54 1.96 -10.24
N LEU A 145 6.88 2.91 -9.38
CA LEU A 145 7.36 2.66 -8.02
C LEU A 145 6.43 3.32 -6.99
N ALA A 146 6.12 2.58 -5.93
CA ALA A 146 5.36 3.04 -4.76
C ALA A 146 6.22 2.82 -3.50
N PRO A 147 7.00 3.82 -3.06
CA PRO A 147 8.03 3.61 -2.05
C PRO A 147 7.46 3.69 -0.63
N LEU A 148 7.74 2.69 0.19
CA LEU A 148 7.54 2.75 1.64
C LEU A 148 8.73 3.46 2.30
N VAL A 149 8.50 4.03 3.48
CA VAL A 149 9.56 4.54 4.35
C VAL A 149 10.05 3.41 5.24
N GLY A 150 11.33 3.06 5.15
CA GLY A 150 11.93 2.04 5.99
C GLY A 150 12.14 2.53 7.43
N HIS A 151 11.56 1.85 8.41
CA HIS A 151 11.77 2.13 9.84
C HIS A 151 13.24 2.04 10.24
N GLY A 152 13.98 1.02 9.77
CA GLY A 152 15.41 0.88 10.02
C GLY A 152 16.20 2.06 9.45
N THR A 153 15.85 2.52 8.24
CA THR A 153 16.41 3.72 7.61
C THR A 153 16.14 4.99 8.42
N VAL A 154 14.90 5.21 8.86
CA VAL A 154 14.51 6.37 9.70
C VAL A 154 15.25 6.32 11.03
N ARG A 155 15.31 5.14 11.66
CA ARG A 155 15.94 4.94 12.94
C ARG A 155 17.45 5.21 12.89
N ALA A 156 18.14 4.64 11.91
CA ALA A 156 19.56 4.90 11.69
C ALA A 156 19.85 6.36 11.35
N SER A 157 18.95 7.05 10.66
CA SER A 157 19.12 8.48 10.39
C SER A 157 19.01 9.36 11.63
N VAL A 158 18.32 8.91 12.68
CA VAL A 158 18.15 9.68 13.93
C VAL A 158 19.22 9.35 14.96
N MET A 159 19.57 8.07 15.09
CA MET A 159 20.40 7.59 16.20
C MET A 159 21.47 6.59 15.78
N GLY A 160 21.77 6.46 14.49
CA GLY A 160 22.73 5.49 13.98
C GLY A 160 22.33 4.04 14.27
N PHE A 161 23.34 3.17 14.36
CA PHE A 161 23.18 1.73 14.60
C PHE A 161 23.29 1.35 16.08
N GLU A 162 22.78 2.21 16.96
CA GLU A 162 22.81 1.99 18.41
C GLU A 162 21.92 0.80 18.83
N ASP A 163 22.52 -0.16 19.52
CA ASP A 163 21.92 -1.43 19.97
C ASP A 163 21.08 -1.27 21.27
N ARG A 164 20.18 -0.29 21.26
CA ARG A 164 19.32 0.06 22.41
C ARG A 164 17.95 0.52 21.95
N ALA A 165 16.99 0.58 22.88
CA ALA A 165 15.73 1.27 22.64
C ALA A 165 15.98 2.77 22.32
N ALA A 166 15.13 3.34 21.47
CA ALA A 166 15.15 4.77 21.20
C ALA A 166 14.56 5.52 22.41
N THR A 167 15.14 6.66 22.73
CA THR A 167 14.59 7.61 23.71
C THR A 167 13.35 8.29 23.15
N ASP A 168 12.52 8.87 24.03
CA ASP A 168 11.28 9.54 23.62
C ASP A 168 11.51 10.67 22.60
N SER A 169 12.60 11.43 22.74
CA SER A 169 12.99 12.49 21.79
C SER A 169 13.41 11.93 20.44
N GLU A 170 14.14 10.82 20.42
CA GLU A 170 14.52 10.10 19.19
C GLU A 170 13.27 9.56 18.48
N VAL A 171 12.33 8.92 19.21
CA VAL A 171 11.05 8.46 18.62
C VAL A 171 10.25 9.63 18.06
N THR A 172 10.18 10.74 18.78
CA THR A 172 9.51 11.96 18.31
C THR A 172 10.14 12.47 17.01
N ARG A 173 11.48 12.42 16.89
CA ARG A 173 12.17 12.80 15.66
C ARG A 173 11.88 11.84 14.50
N MET A 174 11.83 10.53 14.79
CA MET A 174 11.44 9.52 13.80
C MET A 174 10.00 9.73 13.29
N GLU A 175 9.05 10.08 14.17
CA GLU A 175 7.67 10.41 13.79
C GLU A 175 7.60 11.60 12.84
N GLN A 176 8.41 12.65 13.09
CA GLN A 176 8.50 13.83 12.23
C GLN A 176 9.02 13.46 10.84
N LEU A 177 10.16 12.76 10.76
CA LEU A 177 10.76 12.33 9.49
C LEU A 177 9.81 11.44 8.67
N LEU A 178 9.11 10.52 9.35
CA LEU A 178 8.10 9.68 8.71
C LEU A 178 6.94 10.52 8.18
N SER A 179 6.42 11.47 8.96
CA SER A 179 5.34 12.37 8.52
C SER A 179 5.76 13.18 7.30
N GLU A 180 6.96 13.76 7.32
CA GLU A 180 7.52 14.52 6.20
C GLU A 180 7.61 13.66 4.92
N CYS A 181 8.09 12.41 5.03
CA CYS A 181 8.18 11.50 3.89
C CYS A 181 6.78 11.12 3.33
N LEU A 182 5.80 10.87 4.21
CA LEU A 182 4.42 10.57 3.81
C LEU A 182 3.74 11.78 3.15
N GLU A 183 3.98 13.00 3.64
CA GLU A 183 3.51 14.25 3.03
C GLU A 183 4.12 14.49 1.64
N GLN A 184 5.37 14.05 1.45
CA GLN A 184 6.07 14.09 0.17
C GLN A 184 5.59 13.02 -0.83
N GLY A 185 4.77 12.06 -0.39
CA GLY A 185 4.15 11.05 -1.24
C GLY A 185 4.68 9.64 -1.05
N ALA A 186 5.42 9.35 0.04
CA ALA A 186 5.71 7.97 0.41
C ALA A 186 4.41 7.19 0.64
N PHE A 187 4.44 5.91 0.29
CA PHE A 187 3.28 5.07 0.20
C PHE A 187 2.85 4.46 1.54
N GLY A 188 3.74 4.43 2.53
CA GLY A 188 3.51 3.82 3.84
C GLY A 188 4.78 3.66 4.66
N LEU A 189 4.68 2.96 5.79
CA LEU A 189 5.79 2.60 6.67
C LEU A 189 6.09 1.12 6.51
N SER A 190 7.37 0.75 6.44
CA SER A 190 7.82 -0.65 6.55
C SER A 190 8.71 -0.88 7.77
N THR A 191 8.69 -2.09 8.33
CA THR A 191 9.60 -2.51 9.40
C THR A 191 10.33 -3.80 9.06
N GLY A 192 11.52 -3.97 9.63
CA GLY A 192 12.36 -5.16 9.55
C GLY A 192 12.83 -5.55 10.93
N LEU A 193 11.94 -6.18 11.71
CA LEU A 193 12.15 -6.36 13.15
C LEU A 193 13.12 -7.50 13.49
N ILE A 194 13.53 -8.29 12.50
CA ILE A 194 14.58 -9.30 12.65
C ILE A 194 15.99 -8.70 12.45
N TYR A 195 16.11 -7.50 11.90
CA TYR A 195 17.39 -6.91 11.50
C TYR A 195 17.74 -5.66 12.31
N SER A 196 19.03 -5.36 12.42
CA SER A 196 19.49 -4.07 12.94
C SER A 196 19.21 -2.91 11.96
N PRO A 197 18.85 -1.72 12.47
CA PRO A 197 18.65 -1.38 13.89
C PRO A 197 17.21 -1.67 14.40
N GLY A 198 16.31 -2.17 13.54
CA GLY A 198 14.89 -2.36 13.87
C GLY A 198 14.62 -3.40 14.96
N VAL A 199 15.53 -4.36 15.16
CA VAL A 199 15.43 -5.42 16.18
C VAL A 199 15.35 -4.87 17.61
N PHE A 200 15.91 -3.70 17.87
CA PHE A 200 15.90 -3.06 19.19
C PHE A 200 14.66 -2.19 19.45
N ALA A 201 13.79 -2.03 18.46
CA ALA A 201 12.60 -1.19 18.60
C ALA A 201 11.55 -1.83 19.52
N THR A 202 11.02 -1.01 20.41
CA THR A 202 9.98 -1.41 21.37
C THR A 202 8.60 -1.37 20.72
N MET A 203 7.63 -2.07 21.32
CA MET A 203 6.22 -1.99 20.91
C MET A 203 5.72 -0.53 20.88
N GLU A 204 6.11 0.29 21.86
CA GLU A 204 5.71 1.69 21.95
C GLU A 204 6.23 2.51 20.75
N GLU A 205 7.51 2.37 20.41
CA GLU A 205 8.13 3.00 19.24
C GLU A 205 7.37 2.64 17.96
N LEU A 206 7.10 1.35 17.77
CA LEU A 206 6.42 0.84 16.58
C LEU A 206 4.97 1.31 16.48
N VAL A 207 4.23 1.33 17.60
CA VAL A 207 2.85 1.83 17.65
C VAL A 207 2.79 3.32 17.34
N ARG A 208 3.73 4.13 17.86
CA ARG A 208 3.80 5.57 17.57
C ARG A 208 4.02 5.84 16.09
N LEU A 209 5.01 5.19 15.47
CA LEU A 209 5.27 5.33 14.04
C LEU A 209 4.12 4.80 13.17
N ALA A 210 3.51 3.67 13.55
CA ALA A 210 2.33 3.16 12.86
C ALA A 210 1.14 4.12 12.96
N ARG A 211 0.96 4.85 14.08
CA ARG A 211 -0.07 5.91 14.20
C ARG A 211 0.18 7.05 13.23
N VAL A 212 1.45 7.44 13.00
CA VAL A 212 1.78 8.43 11.95
C VAL A 212 1.30 7.92 10.59
N SER A 213 1.65 6.68 10.24
CA SER A 213 1.21 6.06 8.97
C SER A 213 -0.32 6.07 8.83
N ALA A 214 -1.03 5.65 9.89
CA ALA A 214 -2.50 5.63 9.92
C ALA A 214 -3.14 7.01 9.71
N ARG A 215 -2.59 8.07 10.33
CA ARG A 215 -3.07 9.46 10.17
C ARG A 215 -2.97 9.95 8.72
N HIS A 216 -1.97 9.46 7.98
CA HIS A 216 -1.80 9.75 6.55
C HIS A 216 -2.64 8.85 5.64
N GLY A 217 -3.35 7.88 6.21
CA GLY A 217 -4.11 6.87 5.46
C GLY A 217 -3.22 5.84 4.78
N ALA A 218 -2.02 5.62 5.31
CA ALA A 218 -0.99 4.76 4.76
C ALA A 218 -0.84 3.46 5.59
N PRO A 219 -0.38 2.35 4.98
CA PRO A 219 -0.22 1.06 5.64
C PRO A 219 0.99 1.02 6.57
N TYR A 220 0.94 0.07 7.50
CA TYR A 220 2.09 -0.47 8.22
C TYR A 220 2.43 -1.83 7.60
N VAL A 221 3.64 -1.97 7.06
CA VAL A 221 4.13 -3.18 6.40
C VAL A 221 5.25 -3.76 7.25
N SER A 222 5.29 -5.07 7.49
CA SER A 222 6.29 -5.65 8.40
C SER A 222 6.89 -6.94 7.90
N HIS A 223 8.22 -6.95 7.83
CA HIS A 223 8.98 -8.16 8.07
C HIS A 223 9.05 -8.37 9.58
N LEU A 224 8.40 -9.46 10.02
CA LEU A 224 8.20 -9.80 11.41
C LEU A 224 9.50 -9.97 12.20
N ARG A 225 9.42 -9.84 13.53
CA ARG A 225 10.56 -10.00 14.42
C ARG A 225 11.16 -11.41 14.40
N ASN A 226 10.32 -12.40 14.12
CA ASN A 226 10.74 -13.79 14.03
C ASN A 226 9.84 -14.53 13.02
N GLU A 227 10.46 -15.35 12.17
CA GLU A 227 9.78 -16.23 11.22
C GLU A 227 10.05 -17.72 11.51
N THR A 228 10.61 -18.04 12.69
CA THR A 228 10.95 -19.39 13.15
C THR A 228 10.13 -19.75 14.40
N ASP A 229 10.79 -20.03 15.53
CA ASP A 229 10.21 -20.62 16.74
C ASP A 229 9.22 -19.68 17.46
N HIS A 230 9.30 -18.38 17.18
CA HIS A 230 8.47 -17.33 17.77
C HIS A 230 7.57 -16.62 16.76
N VAL A 231 7.29 -17.25 15.61
CA VAL A 231 6.49 -16.63 14.54
C VAL A 231 5.07 -16.26 14.97
N GLN A 232 4.42 -17.05 15.84
CA GLN A 232 3.08 -16.74 16.33
C GLN A 232 3.06 -15.49 17.22
N GLN A 233 4.09 -15.29 18.03
CA GLN A 233 4.29 -14.10 18.85
C GLN A 233 4.57 -12.88 17.95
N ALA A 234 5.38 -13.04 16.91
CA ALA A 234 5.70 -11.96 15.98
C ALA A 234 4.48 -11.52 15.14
N VAL A 235 3.63 -12.47 14.71
CA VAL A 235 2.34 -12.17 14.08
C VAL A 235 1.41 -11.44 15.05
N GLN A 236 1.37 -11.87 16.32
CA GLN A 236 0.57 -11.20 17.35
C GLN A 236 1.07 -9.77 17.63
N GLU A 237 2.38 -9.54 17.62
CA GLU A 237 3.00 -8.21 17.72
C GLU A 237 2.51 -7.31 16.58
N ALA A 238 2.57 -7.76 15.33
CA ALA A 238 2.09 -6.99 14.18
C ALA A 238 0.58 -6.67 14.25
N ILE A 239 -0.23 -7.64 14.68
CA ILE A 239 -1.68 -7.44 14.91
C ILE A 239 -1.92 -6.39 16.00
N GLU A 240 -1.16 -6.45 17.09
CA GLU A 240 -1.30 -5.54 18.22
C GLU A 240 -0.88 -4.12 17.85
N ILE A 241 0.19 -3.97 17.06
CA ILE A 241 0.59 -2.68 16.47
C ILE A 241 -0.56 -2.11 15.63
N GLY A 242 -1.14 -2.91 14.73
CA GLY A 242 -2.30 -2.52 13.93
C GLY A 242 -3.49 -2.09 14.79
N ARG A 243 -3.78 -2.83 15.87
CA ARG A 243 -4.90 -2.53 16.79
C ARG A 243 -4.69 -1.22 17.55
N GLN A 244 -3.50 -0.99 18.10
CA GLN A 244 -3.21 0.21 18.89
C GLN A 244 -2.99 1.47 18.04
N SER A 245 -2.61 1.31 16.77
CA SER A 245 -2.36 2.41 15.85
C SER A 245 -3.50 2.74 14.90
N ALA A 246 -4.44 1.80 14.71
CA ALA A 246 -5.44 1.80 13.66
C ALA A 246 -4.87 1.81 12.22
N ALA A 247 -3.58 1.53 12.04
CA ALA A 247 -2.98 1.34 10.73
C ALA A 247 -3.48 0.02 10.10
N GLY A 248 -3.67 0.02 8.78
CA GLY A 248 -3.82 -1.24 8.06
C GLY A 248 -2.48 -1.97 7.99
N VAL A 249 -2.47 -3.26 8.34
CA VAL A 249 -1.24 -4.07 8.45
C VAL A 249 -1.08 -4.97 7.24
N HIS A 250 0.14 -5.03 6.71
CA HIS A 250 0.59 -6.00 5.72
C HIS A 250 1.76 -6.79 6.29
N ILE A 251 1.65 -8.11 6.38
CA ILE A 251 2.76 -8.98 6.76
C ILE A 251 3.52 -9.40 5.51
N SER A 252 4.76 -8.94 5.40
CA SER A 252 5.65 -9.24 4.28
C SER A 252 6.00 -10.71 4.23
N HIS A 253 6.05 -11.28 3.02
CA HIS A 253 6.60 -12.61 2.69
C HIS A 253 6.36 -13.67 3.79
N HIS A 254 5.11 -13.73 4.27
CA HIS A 254 4.72 -14.49 5.45
C HIS A 254 5.13 -15.96 5.28
N LYS A 255 5.99 -16.44 6.17
CA LYS A 255 6.50 -17.80 6.12
C LYS A 255 6.70 -18.35 7.52
N VAL A 256 7.00 -19.64 7.55
CA VAL A 256 7.55 -20.29 8.73
C VAL A 256 8.79 -21.05 8.31
N ALA A 257 9.93 -20.67 8.89
CA ALA A 257 11.23 -21.25 8.63
C ALA A 257 11.62 -22.24 9.74
N GLY A 258 12.50 -23.18 9.38
CA GLY A 258 12.95 -24.27 10.25
C GLY A 258 11.99 -25.47 10.24
N ARG A 259 12.55 -26.68 10.12
CA ARG A 259 11.77 -27.93 10.04
C ARG A 259 10.87 -28.15 11.26
N ALA A 260 11.32 -27.76 12.45
CA ALA A 260 10.55 -27.88 13.68
C ALA A 260 9.23 -27.08 13.68
N ASN A 261 9.14 -26.04 12.84
CA ASN A 261 7.98 -25.16 12.81
C ASN A 261 7.01 -25.47 11.66
N TRP A 262 7.32 -26.43 10.78
CA TRP A 262 6.46 -26.80 9.66
C TRP A 262 5.04 -27.16 10.13
N GLY A 263 4.04 -26.63 9.43
CA GLY A 263 2.62 -26.75 9.80
C GLY A 263 2.09 -25.63 10.70
N SER A 264 2.94 -24.89 11.42
CA SER A 264 2.48 -23.76 12.25
C SER A 264 1.97 -22.55 11.44
N ILE A 265 2.20 -22.54 10.12
CA ILE A 265 1.61 -21.57 9.18
C ILE A 265 0.08 -21.51 9.31
N GLN A 266 -0.58 -22.65 9.55
CA GLN A 266 -2.05 -22.69 9.72
C GLN A 266 -2.50 -21.91 10.96
N LYS A 267 -1.70 -21.93 12.04
CA LYS A 267 -2.00 -21.18 13.26
C LYS A 267 -1.89 -19.67 13.00
N THR A 268 -0.84 -19.25 12.31
CA THR A 268 -0.62 -17.82 11.99
C THR A 268 -1.64 -17.27 11.00
N LEU A 269 -2.05 -18.05 10.00
CA LEU A 269 -3.19 -17.70 9.12
C LEU A 269 -4.53 -17.64 9.89
N GLY A 270 -4.69 -18.51 10.89
CA GLY A 270 -5.82 -18.46 11.82
C GLY A 270 -5.86 -17.19 12.68
N GLN A 271 -4.70 -16.67 13.10
CA GLN A 271 -4.61 -15.40 13.84
C GLN A 271 -4.99 -14.21 12.95
N THR A 272 -4.43 -14.14 11.75
CA THR A 272 -4.70 -13.03 10.82
C THR A 272 -6.14 -13.04 10.34
N SER A 273 -6.74 -14.20 10.02
CA SER A 273 -8.14 -14.29 9.57
C SER A 273 -9.16 -13.81 10.59
N ARG A 274 -8.87 -13.97 11.88
CA ARG A 274 -9.70 -13.44 12.98
C ARG A 274 -9.55 -11.92 13.12
N TRP A 275 -8.46 -11.36 12.63
CA TRP A 275 -8.19 -9.93 12.65
C TRP A 275 -8.59 -9.30 11.31
N THR A 276 -9.77 -8.69 11.25
CA THR A 276 -10.15 -7.84 10.12
C THR A 276 -9.98 -6.38 10.52
N SER A 277 -8.88 -5.74 10.11
CA SER A 277 -8.77 -4.28 10.14
C SER A 277 -9.58 -3.64 9.01
N THR A 278 -9.86 -2.34 9.16
CA THR A 278 -10.48 -1.53 8.11
C THR A 278 -9.73 -1.73 6.79
N PRO A 279 -10.40 -2.11 5.68
CA PRO A 279 -9.74 -2.33 4.41
C PRO A 279 -8.90 -1.12 4.01
N ILE A 280 -7.61 -1.34 3.74
CA ILE A 280 -6.74 -0.32 3.17
C ILE A 280 -7.29 -0.01 1.79
N ARG A 281 -7.89 1.17 1.63
CA ARG A 281 -8.30 1.65 0.32
C ARG A 281 -7.06 2.11 -0.42
N LEU A 282 -6.62 1.32 -1.39
CA LEU A 282 -5.78 1.81 -2.49
C LEU A 282 -6.57 2.83 -3.28
N ALA A 283 -6.69 4.06 -2.75
CA ALA A 283 -7.26 5.17 -3.46
C ALA A 283 -6.11 5.92 -4.12
N ALA A 284 -5.91 5.71 -5.42
CA ALA A 284 -5.24 6.72 -6.24
C ALA A 284 -6.02 8.03 -6.02
N ARG A 285 -5.42 8.99 -5.31
CA ARG A 285 -6.10 10.24 -4.96
C ARG A 285 -6.49 10.97 -6.23
N ARG A 286 -7.78 10.92 -6.59
CA ARG A 286 -8.37 11.84 -7.56
C ARG A 286 -8.40 13.22 -6.88
N CYS A 287 -7.59 14.15 -7.35
CA CYS A 287 -7.64 15.55 -6.91
C CYS A 287 -9.08 16.08 -7.07
N ARG A 288 -9.73 16.46 -5.97
CA ARG A 288 -11.16 16.84 -5.89
C ARG A 288 -11.50 18.19 -6.54
N ARG A 289 -10.64 18.78 -7.38
CA ARG A 289 -10.85 20.14 -7.90
C ARG A 289 -11.43 20.27 -9.31
N CYS A 290 -11.79 19.17 -9.98
CA CYS A 290 -12.43 19.22 -11.31
C CYS A 290 -13.65 18.31 -11.42
N CYS A 291 -14.67 18.53 -10.59
CA CYS A 291 -16.02 18.00 -10.81
C CYS A 291 -17.05 19.11 -10.60
N HIS A 292 -17.02 20.10 -11.48
CA HIS A 292 -18.23 20.80 -11.90
C HIS A 292 -18.41 20.45 -13.37
N HIS A 293 -19.30 19.49 -13.63
CA HIS A 293 -20.21 19.32 -14.75
C HIS A 293 -20.71 17.87 -14.68
N GLY A 294 -22.04 17.75 -14.61
CA GLY A 294 -22.73 16.61 -14.03
C GLY A 294 -22.49 15.26 -14.71
N CYS A 295 -22.44 14.22 -13.89
CA CYS A 295 -22.89 12.90 -14.29
C CYS A 295 -23.42 12.19 -13.03
N ASN A 296 -24.74 12.21 -12.86
CA ASN A 296 -25.46 11.40 -11.89
C ASN A 296 -25.62 9.99 -12.46
N LYS A 297 -25.43 8.97 -11.59
CA LYS A 297 -25.70 7.52 -11.72
C LYS A 297 -24.46 6.63 -11.80
N ALA A 298 -24.02 6.13 -10.65
CA ALA A 298 -23.66 4.71 -10.41
C ALA A 298 -23.26 4.55 -8.92
N GLY A 299 -23.84 3.55 -8.25
CA GLY A 299 -23.60 3.22 -6.85
C GLY A 299 -22.20 2.63 -6.57
N PRO A 300 -21.85 2.38 -5.30
CA PRO A 300 -20.48 2.04 -4.91
C PRO A 300 -20.10 0.60 -5.30
N THR A 301 -19.20 0.44 -6.28
CA THR A 301 -18.57 -0.83 -6.64
C THR A 301 -17.42 -1.19 -5.70
N ARG A 302 -17.26 -2.50 -5.46
CA ARG A 302 -16.37 -3.10 -4.46
C ARG A 302 -15.20 -3.80 -5.17
N CYS A 303 -13.97 -3.42 -4.82
CA CYS A 303 -12.73 -3.92 -5.40
C CYS A 303 -12.15 -5.12 -4.61
N TRP A 304 -11.59 -6.10 -5.31
CA TRP A 304 -10.76 -7.19 -4.75
C TRP A 304 -9.50 -7.41 -5.61
N SER A 305 -8.33 -7.23 -5.01
CA SER A 305 -7.07 -7.87 -5.40
C SER A 305 -6.15 -7.94 -4.18
N GLY A 306 -5.49 -9.09 -4.00
CA GLY A 306 -4.63 -9.41 -2.85
C GLY A 306 -5.42 -9.97 -1.65
N TRP A 307 -4.82 -10.91 -0.92
CA TRP A 307 -5.36 -11.38 0.37
C TRP A 307 -5.39 -10.22 1.37
N TRP A 308 -6.51 -9.50 1.37
CA TRP A 308 -6.91 -8.57 2.40
C TRP A 308 -8.19 -9.16 2.99
N MET A 309 -8.09 -9.78 4.16
CA MET A 309 -9.19 -10.51 4.78
C MET A 309 -10.45 -9.65 4.88
N ARG A 310 -11.50 -10.05 4.15
CA ARG A 310 -12.88 -9.69 4.44
C ARG A 310 -13.55 -10.90 5.07
N ARG A 311 -14.34 -10.64 6.12
CA ARG A 311 -15.23 -11.58 6.78
C ARG A 311 -16.11 -12.31 5.77
N PHE A 312 -16.05 -13.64 5.75
CA PHE A 312 -17.12 -14.50 5.25
C PHE A 312 -18.17 -14.60 6.36
N ASP A 313 -19.39 -14.09 6.14
CA ASP A 313 -20.52 -14.50 6.96
C ASP A 313 -21.02 -15.84 6.41
N SER A 314 -20.62 -16.93 7.06
CA SER A 314 -21.25 -18.23 6.90
C SER A 314 -22.61 -18.20 7.60
N GLY A 315 -23.66 -17.78 6.88
CA GLY A 315 -25.00 -17.73 7.45
C GLY A 315 -26.08 -17.32 6.48
N SER A 316 -26.36 -18.12 5.45
CA SER A 316 -27.71 -18.21 4.86
C SER A 316 -27.82 -19.32 3.80
N LEU A 317 -27.66 -20.57 4.22
CA LEU A 317 -28.28 -21.71 3.53
C LEU A 317 -28.74 -22.71 4.58
N ALA A 318 -29.86 -22.41 5.23
CA ALA A 318 -30.70 -23.43 5.86
C ALA A 318 -32.11 -22.87 6.14
N SER A 319 -33.10 -23.66 5.71
CA SER A 319 -34.51 -23.70 6.13
C SER A 319 -35.41 -22.50 5.84
N SER A 320 -36.08 -22.60 4.69
CA SER A 320 -37.45 -22.15 4.49
C SER A 320 -38.42 -23.10 5.20
N TRP A 321 -38.95 -22.79 6.37
CA TRP A 321 -40.21 -23.39 6.85
C TRP A 321 -41.03 -22.39 7.67
N SER A 322 -42.27 -22.24 7.21
CA SER A 322 -43.48 -21.54 7.70
C SER A 322 -43.51 -20.94 9.12
N ARG A 323 -44.01 -19.68 9.16
CA ARG A 323 -44.64 -19.05 10.33
C ARG A 323 -45.98 -19.71 10.65
N THR A 324 -46.19 -19.98 11.94
CA THR A 324 -47.48 -19.83 12.62
C THR A 324 -47.24 -19.10 13.94
N GLN A 325 -47.87 -17.94 14.10
CA GLN A 325 -48.12 -17.22 15.37
C GLN A 325 -49.14 -18.01 16.23
N PRO A 326 -49.41 -17.72 17.55
CA PRO A 326 -49.54 -16.38 18.14
C PRO A 326 -49.25 -16.19 19.67
N GLY A 327 -49.40 -14.95 20.15
CA GLY A 327 -49.72 -14.61 21.56
C GLY A 327 -48.69 -13.70 22.26
N LYS A 328 -48.87 -12.36 22.27
CA LYS A 328 -49.47 -11.52 23.33
C LYS A 328 -48.93 -11.76 24.76
N THR A 329 -48.25 -10.74 25.33
CA THR A 329 -48.79 -9.91 26.45
C THR A 329 -47.84 -8.76 26.81
N SER A 330 -48.47 -7.62 27.11
CA SER A 330 -47.95 -6.31 27.52
C SER A 330 -47.60 -6.23 29.01
N PHE A 331 -46.59 -5.43 29.38
CA PHE A 331 -46.60 -4.67 30.66
C PHE A 331 -45.55 -3.53 30.72
N GLN A 332 -45.99 -2.36 31.18
CA GLN A 332 -45.25 -1.16 31.64
C GLN A 332 -46.26 -0.36 32.53
N PRO A 333 -45.87 0.65 33.33
CA PRO A 333 -44.67 0.94 34.13
C PRO A 333 -45.08 1.31 35.60
N PRO A 334 -44.25 1.98 36.45
CA PRO A 334 -44.21 3.48 36.52
C PRO A 334 -42.79 4.05 36.84
N ALA A 335 -42.32 5.19 36.29
CA ALA A 335 -42.51 6.64 36.58
C ALA A 335 -41.70 7.26 37.76
N GLY A 336 -40.83 8.25 37.43
CA GLY A 336 -40.39 9.40 38.27
C GLY A 336 -38.91 9.39 38.73
N THR A 337 -38.10 10.45 38.74
CA THR A 337 -38.35 11.92 38.74
C THR A 337 -37.07 12.73 38.38
N GLY A 338 -37.21 13.86 37.65
CA GLY A 338 -36.74 15.18 38.14
C GLY A 338 -35.40 15.81 37.67
N SER A 339 -35.51 16.90 36.87
CA SER A 339 -34.70 18.16 36.83
C SER A 339 -33.19 18.07 36.45
N SER A 340 -32.49 19.01 35.81
CA SER A 340 -32.68 20.42 35.39
C SER A 340 -31.55 20.80 34.41
N SER A 341 -31.83 21.62 33.40
CA SER A 341 -30.82 22.32 32.56
C SER A 341 -30.41 23.67 33.18
N PRO A 342 -29.29 24.30 32.79
CA PRO A 342 -29.36 25.25 31.66
C PRO A 342 -28.13 25.30 30.73
N ARG A 343 -28.34 26.02 29.63
CA ARG A 343 -27.54 26.18 28.41
C ARG A 343 -26.35 27.12 28.61
N HIS A 344 -25.25 26.91 27.86
CA HIS A 344 -24.35 27.97 27.41
C HIS A 344 -23.90 27.76 25.96
N ARG A 345 -23.82 28.87 25.21
CA ARG A 345 -23.53 29.01 23.77
C ARG A 345 -22.03 28.87 23.44
N PRO A 346 -21.67 28.63 22.15
CA PRO A 346 -20.30 28.38 21.67
C PRO A 346 -19.64 29.64 21.07
N GLU A 347 -18.30 29.68 21.00
CA GLU A 347 -17.47 30.53 20.10
C GLU A 347 -15.97 30.21 20.28
N PRO A 348 -15.04 30.61 19.37
CA PRO A 348 -15.11 30.74 17.92
C PRO A 348 -13.98 29.98 17.17
N THR A 349 -14.19 29.76 15.87
CA THR A 349 -13.19 29.31 14.89
C THR A 349 -12.25 30.43 14.45
N PRO A 350 -10.96 30.18 14.19
CA PRO A 350 -10.14 31.00 13.30
C PRO A 350 -10.18 30.45 11.86
N ARG A 351 -10.70 31.27 10.93
CA ARG A 351 -10.41 31.16 9.50
C ARG A 351 -9.19 32.03 9.15
N ASP A 352 -8.58 31.67 8.03
CA ASP A 352 -7.73 32.48 7.16
C ASP A 352 -6.23 32.59 7.49
N ALA A 353 -5.50 31.52 7.17
CA ALA A 353 -4.14 31.62 6.64
C ALA A 353 -4.12 31.01 5.22
N ARG A 354 -4.21 31.88 4.21
CA ARG A 354 -4.06 31.50 2.79
C ARG A 354 -2.58 31.32 2.47
N TRP A 355 -2.16 30.08 2.21
CA TRP A 355 -0.85 29.78 1.63
C TRP A 355 -0.94 29.77 0.10
N PRO A 356 0.08 30.28 -0.62
CA PRO A 356 0.03 30.45 -2.07
C PRO A 356 -0.03 29.10 -2.80
N ALA A 357 -0.88 29.03 -3.83
CA ALA A 357 -1.06 27.87 -4.68
C ALA A 357 0.19 27.64 -5.56
N TRP A 358 0.81 26.46 -5.43
CA TRP A 358 1.91 26.01 -6.29
C TRP A 358 1.40 25.19 -7.49
N PRO A 359 2.10 25.22 -8.64
CA PRO A 359 1.57 24.75 -9.91
C PRO A 359 1.53 23.22 -9.98
N SER A 360 0.34 22.68 -10.24
CA SER A 360 0.09 21.26 -10.44
C SER A 360 0.72 20.75 -11.74
N ARG A 361 1.87 20.08 -11.68
CA ARG A 361 2.32 19.18 -12.76
C ARG A 361 1.88 17.76 -12.42
N ARG A 362 1.12 17.16 -13.35
CA ARG A 362 0.51 15.83 -13.22
C ARG A 362 1.57 14.75 -13.22
N MET A 363 1.51 13.84 -12.25
CA MET A 363 2.16 12.53 -12.31
C MET A 363 1.19 11.57 -13.01
N THR A 364 1.43 11.25 -14.27
CA THR A 364 0.68 10.26 -15.04
C THR A 364 1.27 8.87 -14.77
N LEU A 365 0.49 8.02 -14.08
CA LEU A 365 0.76 6.59 -13.97
C LEU A 365 0.75 5.99 -15.40
N ARG A 366 1.89 5.46 -15.85
CA ARG A 366 1.96 4.75 -17.13
C ARG A 366 1.52 3.31 -16.86
N SER A 367 0.32 2.94 -17.31
CA SER A 367 -0.10 1.54 -17.35
C SER A 367 0.53 0.88 -18.57
N THR A 368 1.61 0.14 -18.36
CA THR A 368 2.06 -0.87 -19.33
C THR A 368 1.26 -2.15 -19.08
N TRP A 369 0.89 -2.87 -20.13
CA TRP A 369 0.22 -4.18 -20.05
C TRP A 369 1.16 -5.21 -20.66
N CYS A 370 1.28 -6.37 -20.03
CA CYS A 370 2.10 -7.46 -20.51
C CYS A 370 1.18 -8.54 -21.08
N ALA A 371 1.35 -8.89 -22.36
CA ALA A 371 0.79 -10.12 -22.90
C ALA A 371 1.69 -11.27 -22.43
N ILE A 372 1.13 -12.24 -21.71
CA ILE A 372 1.85 -13.42 -21.26
C ILE A 372 1.42 -14.58 -22.15
N SER A 373 2.40 -15.24 -22.76
CA SER A 373 2.27 -16.43 -23.62
C SER A 373 1.88 -17.67 -22.83
#